data_AF-A0A965Z5Y7-F1
#
_entry.id   AF-A0A965Z5Y7-F1
#
_cell.length_a   1.000
_cell.length_b   1.000
_cell.length_c   1.000
_cell.angle_alpha   90.00
_cell.angle_beta   90.00
_cell.angle_gamma   90.00
#
_symmetry.space_group_name_H-M   'P 1'
#
loop_
_entity.id
_entity.type
_entity.pdbx_description
1 polymer ?
#
loop_
_entity_poly.entity_id
_entity_poly.type
_entity_poly.pdbx_seq_one_letter_code
_entity_poly.pdbx_strand_id
1 'polypeptide(L)'
;FDRSGRRAARAESDDALETIPCDQAILAIGQRLDAKAALGKVAAATVGGWIQADPVTGRTAVPWLFAGGDAVTGPASVVEAIAAGERAAVGIDQMLTGADHAFWRGYPDVPTDYDPDADPVPYPREDLNLIALDRRKNNFDEVEQPWNEATARRQARRCLRCDYGKTGKVRGAAR
;
A
#
# COMPACT_ATOMS: atom_id res chain seq x y z
N PHE A 1 7.18 -3.55 28.73
CA PHE A 1 6.25 -4.24 27.82
C PHE A 1 5.47 -5.26 28.63
N ASP A 2 4.20 -5.51 28.30
CA ASP A 2 3.46 -6.61 28.92
C ASP A 2 3.85 -7.98 28.32
N ARG A 3 3.28 -9.06 28.84
CA ARG A 3 3.58 -10.44 28.38
C ARG A 3 3.16 -10.70 26.93
N SER A 4 2.35 -9.84 26.33
CA SER A 4 1.94 -9.91 24.91
C SER A 4 2.85 -9.11 23.98
N GLY A 5 3.88 -8.45 24.51
CA GLY A 5 4.78 -7.60 23.73
C GLY A 5 4.22 -6.20 23.45
N ARG A 6 3.11 -5.79 24.09
CA ARG A 6 2.62 -4.41 23.98
C ARG A 6 3.39 -3.49 24.90
N ARG A 7 3.73 -2.30 24.41
CA ARG A 7 4.42 -1.28 25.22
C ARG A 7 3.42 -0.70 26.21
N ALA A 8 3.73 -0.80 27.49
CA ALA A 8 3.03 -0.07 28.55
C ALA A 8 3.98 1.02 29.02
N ALA A 9 3.96 2.19 28.35
CA ALA A 9 4.75 3.34 28.79
C ALA A 9 4.17 3.85 30.11
N ARG A 10 5.01 3.92 31.14
CA ARG A 10 4.69 4.52 32.43
C ARG A 10 5.84 5.45 32.77
N ALA A 11 5.52 6.67 33.22
CA ALA A 11 6.53 7.52 33.84
C ALA A 11 6.99 6.82 35.14
N GLU A 12 8.30 6.81 35.38
CA GLU A 12 8.87 6.23 36.60
C GLU A 12 8.60 7.12 37.82
N SER A 13 8.52 8.44 37.59
CA SER A 13 8.12 9.47 38.54
C SER A 13 7.69 10.73 37.79
N ASP A 14 7.10 11.71 38.48
CA ASP A 14 6.78 13.02 37.90
C ASP A 14 8.05 13.79 37.49
N ASP A 15 9.18 13.53 38.16
CA ASP A 15 10.50 14.09 37.81
C ASP A 15 11.05 13.56 36.47
N ALA A 16 10.47 12.49 35.93
CA ALA A 16 10.82 11.94 34.62
C ALA A 16 10.09 12.65 33.45
N LEU A 17 9.25 13.65 33.73
CA LEU A 17 8.54 14.43 32.73
C LEU A 17 9.39 15.64 32.31
N GLU A 18 9.58 15.80 31.00
CA GLU A 18 10.28 16.95 30.43
C GLU A 18 9.27 17.92 29.80
N THR A 19 9.45 19.22 30.07
CA THR A 19 8.69 20.28 29.39
C THR A 19 9.53 20.84 28.26
N ILE A 20 9.02 20.70 27.02
CA ILE A 20 9.67 21.25 25.83
C ILE A 20 8.94 22.56 25.46
N PRO A 21 9.59 23.74 25.59
CA PRO A 21 8.98 24.99 25.15
C PRO A 21 8.68 24.96 23.65
N CYS A 22 7.45 25.27 23.27
CA CYS A 22 7.05 25.39 21.88
C CYS A 22 5.98 26.46 21.71
N ASP A 23 6.03 27.17 20.58
CA ASP A 23 4.97 28.13 20.20
C ASP A 23 3.81 27.42 19.48
N GLN A 24 4.07 26.26 18.87
CA GLN A 24 3.08 25.47 18.15
C GLN A 24 3.35 23.97 18.31
N ALA A 25 2.29 23.20 18.55
CA ALA A 25 2.29 21.75 18.54
C ALA A 25 1.32 21.24 17.47
N ILE A 26 1.80 20.36 16.58
CA ILE A 26 0.99 19.70 15.55
C ILE A 26 0.85 18.22 15.92
N LEU A 27 -0.37 17.81 16.28
CA LEU A 27 -0.64 16.42 16.66
C LEU A 27 -0.88 15.56 15.41
N ALA A 28 0.12 14.78 15.03
CA ALA A 28 0.05 13.82 13.93
C ALA A 28 0.04 12.36 14.46
N ILE A 29 -0.81 12.09 15.46
CA ILE A 29 -0.88 10.80 16.18
C ILE A 29 -1.84 9.78 15.54
N GLY A 30 -2.28 10.04 14.31
CA GLY A 30 -3.23 9.22 13.56
C GLY A 30 -4.62 9.86 13.45
N GLN A 31 -5.56 9.07 12.93
CA GLN A 31 -6.93 9.50 12.64
C GLN A 31 -7.94 8.45 13.13
N ARG A 32 -9.20 8.88 13.33
CA ARG A 32 -10.30 8.01 13.75
C ARG A 32 -11.56 8.35 12.96
N LEU A 33 -12.37 7.33 12.68
CA LEU A 33 -13.69 7.52 12.11
C LEU A 33 -14.63 8.17 13.14
N ASP A 34 -15.26 9.28 12.76
CA ASP A 34 -16.47 9.76 13.43
C ASP A 34 -17.69 9.01 12.86
N ALA A 35 -17.93 7.82 13.42
CA ALA A 35 -19.00 6.94 12.94
C ALA A 35 -20.39 7.57 13.11
N LYS A 36 -20.59 8.42 14.13
CA LYS A 36 -21.88 9.08 14.37
C LYS A 36 -22.15 10.13 13.29
N ALA A 37 -21.15 10.93 12.94
CA ALA A 37 -21.27 11.89 11.84
C ALA A 37 -21.47 11.17 10.49
N ALA A 38 -20.73 10.09 10.24
CA ALA A 38 -20.81 9.36 8.97
C ALA A 38 -22.14 8.60 8.77
N LEU A 39 -22.67 7.97 9.82
CA LEU A 39 -23.88 7.12 9.74
C LEU A 39 -25.18 7.89 10.03
N GLY A 40 -25.10 9.04 10.71
CA GLY A 40 -26.27 9.80 11.13
C GLY A 40 -27.24 8.97 11.97
N LYS A 41 -28.42 8.67 11.42
CA LYS A 41 -29.46 7.85 12.07
C LYS A 41 -29.39 6.35 11.73
N VAL A 42 -28.46 5.95 10.85
CA VAL A 42 -28.34 4.56 10.41
C VAL A 42 -27.63 3.75 11.49
N ALA A 43 -28.30 2.70 11.98
CA ALA A 43 -27.78 1.82 13.01
C ALA A 43 -26.87 0.73 12.43
N ALA A 44 -25.74 1.12 11.84
CA ALA A 44 -24.72 0.17 11.39
C ALA A 44 -23.84 -0.28 12.57
N ALA A 45 -23.47 -1.56 12.60
CA ALA A 45 -22.59 -2.10 13.63
C ALA A 45 -21.18 -1.52 13.52
N THR A 46 -20.55 -1.24 14.66
CA THR A 46 -19.15 -0.80 14.72
C THR A 46 -18.37 -1.63 15.75
N VAL A 47 -17.09 -1.90 15.49
CA VAL A 47 -16.16 -2.54 16.43
C VAL A 47 -14.88 -1.71 16.46
N GLY A 48 -14.42 -1.37 17.66
CA GLY A 48 -13.25 -0.49 17.82
C GLY A 48 -13.44 0.95 17.30
N GLY A 49 -14.66 1.34 16.93
CA GLY A 49 -14.97 2.62 16.28
C GLY A 49 -14.99 2.59 14.75
N TRP A 50 -14.86 1.41 14.13
CA TRP A 50 -14.89 1.23 12.68
C TRP A 50 -16.15 0.46 12.26
N ILE A 51 -16.70 0.78 11.09
CA ILE A 51 -17.90 0.15 10.55
C ILE A 51 -17.62 -1.32 10.25
N GLN A 52 -18.53 -2.20 10.66
CA GLN A 52 -18.47 -3.61 10.32
C GLN A 52 -19.05 -3.84 8.93
N ALA A 53 -18.22 -4.37 8.04
CA ALA A 53 -18.59 -4.75 6.69
C ALA A 53 -18.02 -6.14 6.37
N ASP A 54 -18.74 -6.88 5.55
CA ASP A 54 -18.29 -8.15 5.01
C ASP A 54 -17.00 -7.96 4.19
N PRO A 55 -15.93 -8.73 4.45
CA PRO A 55 -14.63 -8.50 3.83
C PRO A 55 -14.59 -8.79 2.33
N VAL A 56 -15.56 -9.55 1.80
CA VAL A 56 -15.63 -9.95 0.38
C VAL A 56 -16.48 -8.96 -0.42
N THR A 57 -17.65 -8.61 0.11
CA THR A 57 -18.69 -7.82 -0.58
C THR A 57 -18.75 -6.36 -0.15
N GLY A 58 -18.13 -6.00 0.98
CA GLY A 58 -18.22 -4.67 1.58
C GLY A 58 -19.59 -4.34 2.20
N ARG A 59 -20.52 -5.31 2.26
CA ARG A 59 -21.88 -5.12 2.76
C ARG A 59 -21.91 -5.08 4.29
N THR A 60 -22.67 -4.15 4.86
CA THR A 60 -22.86 -4.08 6.32
C THR A 60 -24.08 -4.93 6.76
N ALA A 61 -24.34 -5.00 8.07
CA ALA A 61 -25.58 -5.59 8.59
C ALA A 61 -26.84 -4.85 8.11
N VAL A 62 -26.73 -3.59 7.67
CA VAL A 62 -27.82 -2.84 7.05
C VAL A 62 -27.82 -3.16 5.55
N PRO A 63 -28.88 -3.82 5.00
CA PRO A 63 -28.86 -4.42 3.67
C PRO A 63 -28.41 -3.53 2.51
N TRP A 64 -28.78 -2.25 2.54
CA TRP A 64 -28.52 -1.28 1.48
C TRP A 64 -27.22 -0.47 1.70
N LEU A 65 -26.54 -0.67 2.83
CA LEU A 65 -25.34 0.08 3.20
C LEU A 65 -24.09 -0.77 3.02
N PHE A 66 -23.12 -0.20 2.32
CA PHE A 66 -21.80 -0.76 2.08
C PHE A 66 -20.73 0.17 2.63
N ALA A 67 -19.59 -0.38 3.03
CA ALA A 67 -18.46 0.38 3.55
C ALA A 67 -17.13 -0.25 3.13
N GLY A 68 -16.11 0.59 2.98
CA GLY A 68 -14.76 0.18 2.63
C GLY A 68 -13.73 1.24 3.04
N GLY A 69 -12.45 0.89 2.87
CA GLY A 69 -11.31 1.73 3.23
C GLY A 69 -11.20 1.96 4.74
N ASP A 70 -10.64 3.11 5.10
CA ASP A 70 -10.33 3.45 6.49
C ASP A 70 -11.55 3.45 7.41
N ALA A 71 -12.77 3.62 6.87
CA ALA A 71 -13.99 3.54 7.64
C ALA A 71 -14.25 2.13 8.23
N VAL A 72 -13.64 1.09 7.65
CA VAL A 72 -13.80 -0.31 8.06
C VAL A 72 -12.54 -0.85 8.75
N THR A 73 -11.36 -0.60 8.17
CA THR A 73 -10.09 -1.17 8.65
C THR A 73 -9.35 -0.26 9.64
N GLY A 74 -9.70 1.03 9.69
CA GLY A 74 -8.79 2.05 10.16
C GLY A 74 -7.71 2.38 9.13
N PRO A 75 -6.77 3.30 9.46
CA PRO A 75 -5.80 3.85 8.51
C PRO A 75 -5.00 2.74 7.81
N ALA A 76 -5.19 2.64 6.50
CA ALA A 76 -4.55 1.66 5.65
C ALA A 76 -3.77 2.34 4.51
N SER A 77 -3.13 1.55 3.66
CA SER A 77 -2.53 2.08 2.44
C SER A 77 -3.61 2.52 1.44
N VAL A 78 -3.26 3.45 0.55
CA VAL A 78 -4.15 3.89 -0.54
C VAL A 78 -4.60 2.71 -1.41
N VAL A 79 -3.72 1.74 -1.65
CA VAL A 79 -4.03 0.53 -2.43
C VAL A 79 -5.10 -0.31 -1.73
N GLU A 80 -5.01 -0.50 -0.42
CA GLU A 80 -6.02 -1.23 0.35
C GLU A 80 -7.37 -0.50 0.35
N ALA A 81 -7.36 0.83 0.46
CA ALA A 81 -8.58 1.63 0.37
C ALA A 81 -9.26 1.52 -1.01
N ILE A 82 -8.49 1.58 -2.09
CA ILE A 82 -8.98 1.37 -3.46
C ILE A 82 -9.58 -0.03 -3.60
N ALA A 83 -8.86 -1.06 -3.17
CA ALA A 83 -9.34 -2.44 -3.23
C ALA A 83 -10.63 -2.64 -2.42
N ALA A 84 -10.77 -1.98 -1.27
CA ALA A 84 -11.99 -2.02 -0.47
C ALA A 84 -13.16 -1.29 -1.14
N GLY A 85 -12.92 -0.13 -1.74
CA GLY A 85 -13.92 0.59 -2.53
C GLY A 85 -14.42 -0.24 -3.72
N GLU A 86 -13.49 -0.91 -4.41
CA GLU A 86 -13.82 -1.82 -5.51
C GLU A 86 -14.67 -3.01 -5.05
N ARG A 87 -14.35 -3.63 -3.90
CA ARG A 87 -15.19 -4.71 -3.32
C ARG A 87 -16.60 -4.23 -3.01
N ALA A 88 -16.73 -3.04 -2.41
CA ALA A 88 -18.03 -2.44 -2.14
C ALA A 88 -18.81 -2.16 -3.44
N ALA A 89 -18.15 -1.69 -4.49
CA ALA A 89 -18.77 -1.45 -5.79
C ALA A 89 -19.32 -2.75 -6.41
N VAL A 90 -18.57 -3.85 -6.36
CA VAL A 90 -19.04 -5.18 -6.81
C VAL A 90 -20.23 -5.65 -5.98
N GLY A 91 -20.19 -5.48 -4.65
CA GLY A 91 -21.32 -5.83 -3.79
C GLY A 91 -22.59 -5.01 -4.07
N ILE A 92 -22.44 -3.72 -4.39
CA ILE A 92 -23.54 -2.84 -4.81
C ILE A 92 -24.11 -3.29 -6.16
N ASP A 93 -23.25 -3.58 -7.14
CA ASP A 93 -23.66 -4.06 -8.46
C ASP A 93 -24.47 -5.36 -8.37
N GLN A 94 -23.97 -6.34 -7.60
CA GLN A 94 -24.68 -7.59 -7.35
C GLN A 94 -26.03 -7.38 -6.64
N MET A 95 -26.10 -6.45 -5.69
CA MET A 95 -27.35 -6.12 -5.01
C MET A 95 -28.39 -5.51 -5.96
N LEU A 96 -27.96 -4.63 -6.87
CA LEU A 96 -28.86 -3.89 -7.75
C LEU A 96 -29.29 -4.71 -8.98
N THR A 97 -28.39 -5.54 -9.51
CA THR A 97 -28.61 -6.25 -10.78
C THR A 97 -28.90 -7.74 -10.60
N GLY A 98 -28.49 -8.34 -9.47
CA GLY A 98 -28.51 -9.78 -9.26
C GLY A 98 -27.46 -10.55 -10.05
N ALA A 99 -26.55 -9.87 -10.75
CA ALA A 99 -25.47 -10.44 -11.56
C ALA A 99 -24.10 -9.90 -11.13
N ASP A 100 -23.03 -10.58 -11.53
CA ASP A 100 -21.65 -10.15 -11.29
C ASP A 100 -21.04 -9.59 -12.57
N HIS A 101 -20.83 -8.26 -12.61
CA HIS A 101 -20.19 -7.58 -13.73
C HIS A 101 -18.72 -7.22 -13.46
N ALA A 102 -18.05 -7.81 -12.47
CA ALA A 102 -16.67 -7.50 -12.10
C ALA A 102 -15.62 -8.06 -13.08
N PHE A 103 -15.84 -7.95 -14.40
CA PHE A 103 -14.97 -8.51 -15.44
C PHE A 103 -13.53 -7.97 -15.39
N TRP A 104 -13.34 -6.76 -14.85
CA TRP A 104 -12.03 -6.11 -14.71
C TRP A 104 -11.17 -6.72 -13.58
N ARG A 105 -11.75 -7.57 -12.72
CA ARG A 105 -10.99 -8.34 -11.72
C ARG A 105 -10.24 -9.51 -12.31
N GLY A 106 -10.57 -9.91 -13.54
CA GLY A 106 -9.79 -10.89 -14.27
C GLY A 106 -8.46 -10.29 -14.68
N TYR A 107 -7.37 -11.00 -14.36
CA TYR A 107 -6.10 -10.77 -15.04
C TYR A 107 -6.18 -11.52 -16.38
N PRO A 108 -6.20 -10.83 -17.52
CA PRO A 108 -6.05 -11.53 -18.79
C PRO A 108 -4.67 -12.17 -18.81
N ASP A 109 -4.60 -13.45 -19.19
CA ASP A 109 -3.33 -14.06 -19.53
C ASP A 109 -2.76 -13.28 -20.71
N VAL A 110 -1.70 -12.51 -20.45
CA VAL A 110 -0.96 -11.84 -21.51
C VAL A 110 -0.01 -12.88 -22.08
N PRO A 111 -0.17 -13.32 -23.34
CA PRO A 111 0.76 -14.26 -23.96
C PRO A 111 2.11 -13.56 -24.13
N THR A 112 2.97 -13.71 -23.12
CA THR A 112 4.35 -13.23 -23.15
C THR A 112 5.24 -14.40 -23.52
N ASP A 113 5.99 -14.24 -24.61
CA ASP A 113 7.09 -15.14 -24.95
C ASP A 113 8.17 -14.99 -23.88
N TYR A 114 8.28 -15.99 -23.00
CA TYR A 114 9.27 -16.04 -21.92
C TYR A 114 10.03 -17.36 -22.06
N ASP A 115 11.27 -17.25 -22.53
CA ASP A 115 12.22 -18.34 -22.53
C ASP A 115 13.12 -18.22 -21.29
N PRO A 116 12.98 -19.09 -20.28
CA PRO A 116 13.84 -19.07 -19.09
C PRO A 116 15.30 -19.41 -19.41
N ASP A 117 15.57 -20.06 -20.54
CA ASP A 117 16.89 -20.53 -20.96
C ASP A 117 17.56 -19.58 -21.97
N ALA A 118 16.86 -18.52 -22.40
CA ALA A 118 17.43 -17.51 -23.29
C ALA A 118 18.66 -16.82 -22.69
N ASP A 119 19.68 -16.66 -23.52
CA ASP A 119 20.91 -15.97 -23.14
C ASP A 119 20.63 -14.53 -22.69
N PRO A 120 21.19 -14.08 -21.54
CA PRO A 120 21.00 -12.71 -21.09
C PRO A 120 21.59 -11.70 -22.06
N VAL A 121 20.81 -10.66 -22.34
CA VAL A 121 21.30 -9.53 -23.12
C VAL A 121 22.40 -8.77 -22.36
N PRO A 122 23.50 -8.37 -23.02
CA PRO A 122 24.72 -7.89 -22.35
C PRO A 122 24.67 -6.40 -21.93
N TYR A 123 23.48 -5.81 -21.81
CA TYR A 123 23.35 -4.39 -21.44
C TYR A 123 23.35 -4.24 -19.91
N PRO A 124 24.12 -3.28 -19.35
CA PRO A 124 24.06 -2.98 -17.92
C PRO A 124 22.70 -2.40 -17.51
N ARG A 125 22.44 -2.43 -16.20
CA ARG A 125 21.32 -1.71 -15.61
C ARG A 125 21.53 -0.21 -15.83
N GLU A 126 20.52 0.47 -16.35
CA GLU A 126 20.54 1.93 -16.44
C GLU A 126 20.25 2.55 -15.07
N ASP A 127 20.94 3.63 -14.74
CA ASP A 127 20.61 4.43 -13.56
C ASP A 127 19.29 5.20 -13.76
N LEU A 128 18.60 5.47 -12.66
CA LEU A 128 17.45 6.36 -12.65
C LEU A 128 17.95 7.81 -12.72
N ASN A 129 17.33 8.61 -13.58
CA ASN A 129 17.59 10.03 -13.59
C ASN A 129 16.89 10.66 -12.37
N LEU A 130 17.64 11.27 -11.47
CA LEU A 130 17.08 11.87 -10.26
C LEU A 130 17.20 13.39 -10.33
N ILE A 131 16.20 14.10 -9.82
CA ILE A 131 16.35 15.54 -9.62
C ILE A 131 17.42 15.84 -8.57
N ALA A 132 18.13 16.96 -8.74
CA ALA A 132 19.16 17.43 -7.81
C ALA A 132 18.60 17.59 -6.39
N LEU A 133 19.41 17.28 -5.37
CA LEU A 133 18.99 17.28 -3.96
C LEU A 133 18.40 18.63 -3.52
N ASP A 134 18.96 19.75 -3.99
CA ASP A 134 18.50 21.09 -3.64
C ASP A 134 17.10 21.41 -4.17
N ARG A 135 16.69 20.74 -5.26
CA ARG A 135 15.35 20.91 -5.84
C ARG A 135 14.28 20.06 -5.14
N ARG A 136 14.65 19.08 -4.31
CA ARG A 136 13.67 18.16 -3.68
C ARG A 136 12.87 18.78 -2.54
N LYS A 137 13.28 19.94 -2.01
CA LYS A 137 12.77 20.45 -0.73
C LYS A 137 11.51 21.31 -0.84
N ASN A 138 11.26 21.92 -2.00
CA ASN A 138 10.26 22.99 -2.15
C ASN A 138 9.40 22.85 -3.41
N ASN A 139 9.19 21.63 -3.90
CA ASN A 139 8.29 21.35 -5.02
C ASN A 139 7.61 20.00 -4.84
N PHE A 140 6.69 19.70 -5.76
CA PHE A 140 6.04 18.40 -5.89
C PHE A 140 6.55 17.67 -7.14
N ASP A 141 7.76 18.01 -7.61
CA ASP A 141 8.34 17.38 -8.78
C ASP A 141 8.71 15.93 -8.42
N GLU A 142 8.46 14.99 -9.35
CA GLU A 142 8.80 13.59 -9.15
C GLU A 142 10.33 13.45 -8.97
N VAL A 143 10.76 12.77 -7.91
CA VAL A 143 12.20 12.66 -7.61
C VAL A 143 12.89 11.74 -8.60
N GLU A 144 12.25 10.62 -8.92
CA GLU A 144 12.71 9.61 -9.88
C GLU A 144 12.09 9.91 -11.24
N GLN A 145 12.88 10.45 -12.16
CA GLN A 145 12.39 10.82 -13.48
C GLN A 145 12.24 9.57 -14.37
N PRO A 146 11.18 9.50 -15.19
CA PRO A 146 10.96 8.35 -16.06
C PRO A 146 12.07 8.22 -17.10
N TRP A 147 12.39 6.98 -17.46
CA TRP A 147 13.22 6.73 -18.64
C TRP A 147 12.52 7.17 -19.91
N ASN A 148 13.30 7.63 -20.89
CA ASN A 148 12.78 7.76 -22.25
C ASN A 148 12.37 6.39 -22.81
N GLU A 149 11.52 6.40 -23.84
CA GLU A 149 10.95 5.16 -24.40
C GLU A 149 12.02 4.14 -24.83
N ALA A 150 13.12 4.59 -25.45
CA ALA A 150 14.17 3.72 -25.92
C ALA A 150 14.88 2.99 -24.76
N THR A 151 15.22 3.72 -23.70
CA THR A 151 15.81 3.16 -22.48
C THR A 151 14.82 2.23 -21.77
N ALA A 152 13.56 2.62 -21.64
CA ALA A 152 12.52 1.82 -21.01
C ALA A 152 12.32 0.47 -21.74
N ARG A 153 12.18 0.49 -23.08
CA ARG A 153 12.07 -0.72 -23.90
C ARG A 153 13.30 -1.61 -23.78
N ARG A 154 14.50 -1.02 -23.76
CA ARG A 154 15.76 -1.76 -23.58
C ARG A 154 15.82 -2.43 -22.22
N GLN A 155 15.48 -1.73 -21.14
CA GLN A 155 15.50 -2.27 -19.78
C GLN A 155 14.38 -3.30 -19.55
N ALA A 156 13.23 -3.16 -20.19
CA ALA A 156 12.16 -4.17 -20.17
C ALA A 156 12.54 -5.48 -20.88
N ARG A 157 13.36 -5.40 -21.93
CA ARG A 157 13.94 -6.57 -22.62
C ARG A 157 15.18 -7.12 -21.92
N ARG A 158 15.67 -6.45 -20.88
CA ARG A 158 16.86 -6.89 -20.15
C ARG A 158 16.50 -8.13 -19.34
N CYS A 159 17.22 -9.21 -19.60
CA CYS A 159 17.05 -10.46 -18.87
C CYS A 159 17.25 -10.23 -17.35
N LEU A 160 16.35 -10.80 -16.54
CA LEU A 160 16.39 -10.74 -15.07
C LEU A 160 17.10 -11.95 -14.45
N ARG A 161 17.80 -12.78 -15.25
CA ARG A 161 18.64 -13.91 -14.78
C ARG A 161 19.73 -13.41 -13.84
N CYS A 162 19.39 -13.30 -12.55
CA CYS A 162 20.28 -12.85 -11.47
C CYS A 162 21.36 -13.89 -11.14
N ASP A 163 21.23 -15.11 -11.68
CA ASP A 163 22.15 -16.24 -11.65
C ASP A 163 23.25 -16.16 -12.72
N TYR A 164 22.96 -15.55 -13.87
CA TYR A 164 23.92 -15.45 -14.97
C TYR A 164 24.92 -14.31 -14.72
N GLY A 165 26.22 -14.62 -14.77
CA GLY A 165 27.29 -13.64 -14.52
C GLY A 165 27.66 -13.42 -13.05
N LYS A 166 26.98 -14.05 -12.09
CA LYS A 166 27.53 -14.20 -10.74
C LYS A 166 28.47 -15.41 -10.71
N THR A 167 29.72 -15.23 -11.13
CA THR A 167 30.78 -16.04 -10.53
C THR A 167 30.80 -15.67 -9.05
N GLY A 168 30.04 -16.40 -8.24
CA GLY A 168 30.11 -16.29 -6.80
C GLY A 168 31.58 -16.41 -6.42
N LYS A 169 32.10 -15.49 -5.60
CA LYS A 169 33.35 -15.76 -4.90
C LYS A 169 33.09 -17.01 -4.06
N VAL A 170 33.51 -18.18 -4.55
CA VAL A 170 33.62 -19.37 -3.73
C VAL A 170 34.64 -19.00 -2.67
N ARG A 171 34.16 -18.67 -1.47
CA ARG A 171 35.03 -18.53 -0.30
C ARG A 171 35.67 -19.91 -0.07
N GLY A 172 36.93 -20.04 -0.46
CA GLY A 172 37.75 -21.21 -0.11
C GLY A 172 38.26 -22.10 -1.24
N ALA A 173 38.60 -21.56 -2.42
CA ALA A 173 39.48 -22.28 -3.34
C ALA A 173 40.93 -21.87 -3.08
N ALA A 174 41.67 -22.73 -2.37
CA ALA A 174 43.09 -22.58 -2.09
C ALA A 174 43.94 -22.62 -3.37
N ARG A 175 44.90 -21.70 -3.46
CA ARG A 175 46.22 -21.92 -4.03
C ARG A 175 47.24 -21.23 -3.14
#